data_AF-A0A3N5K6T3-F1
#
_entry.id   AF-A0A3N5K6T3-F1
#
_cell.length_a   1.000
_cell.length_b   1.000
_cell.length_c   1.000
_cell.angle_alpha   90.00
_cell.angle_beta   90.00
_cell.angle_gamma   90.00
#
_symmetry.space_group_name_H-M   'P 1'
#
loop_
_entity.id
_entity.type
_entity.pdbx_description
1 polymer ?
#
loop_
_entity_poly.entity_id
_entity_poly.type
_entity_poly.pdbx_seq_one_letter_code
_entity_poly.pdbx_strand_id
1 'polypeptide(L)'
;MRISSRTRVLESIAVPVFCAHACTLGMRRTSTTRDGKANMAGKPKIEEKYERNGWPAIKRPDVKPPEGWSLELVVGVHRVRHQRLSPDGRHIAFIWDRDDLSDVYVMPAAGGWPQRISMDRSPAAFWDDEFPEWSPDCKHLAYTNEGHVYV
;
A
#
# COMPACT_ATOMS: atom_id res chain seq x y z
N MET A 1 13.10 57.51 5.93
CA MET A 1 11.96 57.46 6.89
C MET A 1 11.90 56.04 7.43
N ARG A 2 12.41 55.83 8.66
CA ARG A 2 12.38 54.56 9.41
C ARG A 2 10.98 54.36 9.96
N ILE A 3 10.37 53.18 9.80
CA ILE A 3 9.45 52.64 10.80
C ILE A 3 9.68 51.13 10.94
N SER A 4 10.22 50.79 12.11
CA SER A 4 10.30 49.47 12.72
C SER A 4 8.92 49.08 13.26
N SER A 5 8.50 47.83 13.11
CA SER A 5 7.48 47.24 14.00
C SER A 5 7.83 45.79 14.30
N ARG A 6 8.38 45.61 15.50
CA ARG A 6 8.48 44.34 16.23
C ARG A 6 7.10 44.02 16.81
N THR A 7 6.59 42.81 16.63
CA THR A 7 5.54 42.27 17.51
C THR A 7 5.88 40.84 17.90
N ARG A 8 5.86 40.63 19.22
CA ARG A 8 6.34 39.48 20.00
C ARG A 8 5.53 38.22 19.72
N VAL A 9 6.24 37.09 19.59
CA VAL A 9 5.67 35.75 19.72
C VAL A 9 5.56 35.42 21.21
N LEU A 10 4.40 34.92 21.63
CA LEU A 10 4.04 34.59 23.01
C LEU A 10 4.84 33.38 23.50
N GLU A 11 5.47 33.52 24.66
CA GLU A 11 6.18 32.47 25.37
C GLU A 11 5.22 31.52 26.11
N SER A 12 5.64 30.26 26.07
CA SER A 12 5.16 29.06 26.74
C SER A 12 4.77 29.27 28.22
N ILE A 13 3.56 28.83 28.60
CA ILE A 13 3.15 28.71 30.00
C ILE A 13 3.61 27.35 30.52
N ALA A 14 4.60 27.38 31.41
CA ALA A 14 5.03 26.24 32.21
C ALA A 14 4.03 25.99 33.36
N VAL A 15 3.61 24.74 33.54
CA VAL A 15 2.85 24.26 34.70
C VAL A 15 3.82 23.59 35.67
N PRO A 16 3.95 24.05 36.92
CA PRO A 16 4.71 23.32 37.93
C PRO A 16 3.86 22.22 38.59
N VAL A 17 4.46 21.04 38.65
CA VAL A 17 4.09 19.87 39.48
C VAL A 17 4.77 19.99 40.85
N PHE A 18 4.27 19.23 41.86
CA PHE A 18 4.77 18.92 43.23
C PHE A 18 4.03 19.64 44.37
N CYS A 19 3.68 19.05 45.53
CA CYS A 19 3.81 17.69 46.08
C CYS A 19 2.87 17.52 47.31
N ALA A 20 2.51 16.26 47.59
CA ALA A 20 2.28 15.60 48.88
C ALA A 20 1.34 16.18 49.96
N HIS A 21 0.32 15.38 50.31
CA HIS A 21 0.00 15.06 51.70
C HIS A 21 -0.29 13.56 51.81
N ALA A 22 0.53 12.87 52.61
CA ALA A 22 0.36 11.49 52.99
C ALA A 22 -0.70 11.38 54.10
N CYS A 23 -1.62 10.42 53.99
CA CYS A 23 -2.29 9.88 55.16
C CYS A 23 -2.41 8.36 54.99
N THR A 24 -1.65 7.68 55.84
CA THR A 24 -1.50 6.23 55.98
C THR A 24 -2.77 5.60 56.54
N LEU A 25 -3.30 4.57 55.88
CA LEU A 25 -3.98 3.49 56.59
C LEU A 25 -3.75 2.16 55.88
N GLY A 26 -3.09 1.26 56.60
CA GLY A 26 -2.60 -0.01 56.08
C GLY A 26 -3.70 -1.04 55.87
N MET A 27 -3.52 -1.86 54.83
CA MET A 27 -3.99 -3.23 54.81
C MET A 27 -2.88 -4.14 54.26
N ARG A 28 -2.64 -5.22 54.99
CA ARG A 28 -1.58 -6.21 54.81
C ARG A 28 -1.97 -7.26 53.76
N ARG A 29 -0.93 -7.73 53.05
CA ARG A 29 -0.76 -9.04 52.36
C ARG A 29 -1.62 -9.18 51.09
N THR A 30 -1.10 -9.65 49.96
CA THR A 30 -0.32 -10.88 49.78
C THR A 30 0.72 -10.73 48.67
N SER A 31 1.90 -11.31 48.89
CA SER A 31 2.89 -11.59 47.85
C SER A 31 2.29 -12.57 46.85
N THR A 32 2.15 -12.16 45.59
CA THR A 32 1.95 -13.07 44.47
C THR A 32 3.07 -12.84 43.48
N THR A 33 3.80 -13.93 43.27
CA THR A 33 4.99 -14.13 42.44
C THR A 33 4.90 -13.40 41.11
N ARG A 34 5.99 -12.69 40.77
CA ARG A 34 6.23 -12.09 39.46
C ARG A 34 6.61 -13.22 38.49
N ASP A 35 5.61 -13.98 38.03
CA ASP A 35 5.81 -14.94 36.95
C ASP A 35 5.93 -14.16 35.64
N GLY A 36 7.18 -13.95 35.23
CA GLY A 36 7.52 -13.47 33.91
C GLY A 36 7.01 -14.44 32.86
N LYS A 37 5.87 -14.13 32.24
CA LYS A 37 5.57 -14.58 30.89
C LYS A 37 5.83 -13.41 29.96
N ALA A 38 6.96 -13.50 29.26
CA ALA A 38 7.26 -12.68 28.11
C ALA A 38 6.03 -12.69 27.18
N ASN A 39 5.48 -11.52 26.90
CA ASN A 39 4.50 -11.33 25.84
C ASN A 39 5.17 -11.73 24.52
N MET A 40 5.00 -12.98 24.12
CA MET A 40 5.25 -13.41 22.75
C MET A 40 4.35 -12.54 21.89
N ALA A 41 4.99 -11.64 21.13
CA ALA A 41 4.35 -10.75 20.18
C ALA A 41 3.26 -11.51 19.44
N GLY A 42 2.01 -11.14 19.73
CA GLY A 42 0.85 -11.75 19.12
C GLY A 42 1.00 -11.63 17.62
N LYS A 43 0.97 -12.77 16.93
CA LYS A 43 0.74 -12.77 15.47
C LYS A 43 -0.44 -11.83 15.21
N PRO A 44 -0.36 -10.92 14.23
CA PRO A 44 -1.51 -10.10 13.89
C PRO A 44 -2.69 -11.03 13.69
N LYS A 45 -3.74 -10.85 14.49
CA LYS A 45 -4.97 -11.61 14.34
C LYS A 45 -5.55 -11.18 12.99
N ILE A 46 -5.40 -12.05 11.99
CA ILE A 46 -6.03 -11.83 10.68
C ILE A 46 -7.51 -12.07 10.90
N GLU A 47 -8.24 -11.01 11.29
CA GLU A 47 -9.69 -11.00 11.24
C GLU A 47 -10.05 -10.95 9.76
N GLU A 48 -10.72 -11.98 9.25
CA GLU A 48 -11.16 -11.98 7.86
C GLU A 48 -12.02 -10.74 7.61
N LYS A 49 -11.79 -10.05 6.49
CA LYS A 49 -12.46 -8.79 6.09
C LYS A 49 -13.99 -8.79 6.23
N TYR A 50 -14.59 -9.98 6.32
CA TYR A 50 -16.04 -10.20 6.40
C TYR A 50 -16.59 -10.29 7.84
N GLU A 51 -15.75 -10.29 8.87
CA GLU A 51 -16.20 -10.22 10.27
C GLU A 51 -16.62 -8.78 10.62
N ARG A 52 -17.91 -8.49 10.52
CA ARG A 52 -18.50 -7.21 10.94
C ARG A 52 -19.24 -7.42 12.26
N ASN A 53 -18.83 -6.67 13.30
CA ASN A 53 -19.54 -6.57 14.57
C ASN A 53 -19.65 -7.90 15.38
N GLY A 54 -18.60 -8.71 15.42
CA GLY A 54 -18.55 -9.91 16.28
C GLY A 54 -19.32 -11.13 15.74
N TRP A 55 -19.85 -11.05 14.52
CA TRP A 55 -20.37 -12.21 13.80
C TRP A 55 -19.20 -12.98 13.17
N PRO A 56 -19.03 -14.28 13.47
CA PRO A 56 -17.95 -15.07 12.89
C PRO A 56 -18.16 -15.22 11.39
N ALA A 57 -17.08 -15.06 10.61
CA ALA A 57 -17.12 -15.33 9.19
C ALA A 57 -17.41 -16.83 8.98
N ILE A 58 -18.55 -17.16 8.37
CA ILE A 58 -18.86 -18.53 7.99
C ILE A 58 -17.92 -18.91 6.84
N LYS A 59 -17.14 -19.98 7.01
CA LYS A 59 -16.30 -20.50 5.92
C LYS A 59 -17.19 -20.85 4.73
N ARG A 60 -16.90 -20.23 3.59
CA ARG A 60 -17.57 -20.44 2.30
C ARG A 60 -16.68 -21.28 1.38
N PRO A 61 -16.67 -22.63 1.52
CA PRO A 61 -15.83 -23.51 0.68
C PRO A 61 -16.24 -23.50 -0.80
N ASP A 62 -17.45 -23.01 -1.09
CA ASP A 62 -17.99 -22.76 -2.44
C ASP A 62 -17.31 -21.58 -3.15
N VAL A 63 -16.86 -20.58 -2.38
CA VAL A 63 -16.22 -19.39 -2.94
C VAL A 63 -14.75 -19.70 -3.18
N LYS A 64 -14.42 -20.04 -4.42
CA LYS A 64 -13.03 -20.05 -4.87
C LYS A 64 -12.56 -18.59 -5.02
N PRO A 65 -11.35 -18.24 -4.54
CA PRO A 65 -10.77 -16.96 -4.88
C PRO A 65 -10.66 -16.84 -6.41
N PRO A 66 -10.80 -15.64 -6.98
CA PRO A 66 -10.69 -15.47 -8.42
C PRO A 66 -9.33 -15.97 -8.90
N GLU A 67 -9.32 -16.65 -10.05
CA GLU A 67 -8.10 -17.22 -10.64
C GLU A 67 -7.10 -16.15 -11.12
N GLY A 68 -7.52 -14.88 -11.10
CA GLY A 68 -6.70 -13.73 -11.39
C GLY A 68 -7.56 -12.58 -11.93
N TRP A 69 -6.91 -11.68 -12.65
CA TRP A 69 -7.60 -10.62 -13.38
C TRP A 69 -8.08 -11.16 -14.73
N SER A 70 -9.29 -10.80 -15.12
CA SER A 70 -9.78 -10.98 -16.49
C SER A 70 -9.46 -9.75 -17.33
N LEU A 71 -9.51 -9.90 -18.66
CA LEU A 71 -9.42 -8.78 -19.60
C LEU A 71 -10.44 -7.67 -19.30
N GLU A 72 -11.66 -8.06 -18.89
CA GLU A 72 -12.71 -7.13 -18.46
C GLU A 72 -12.32 -6.36 -17.20
N LEU A 73 -11.64 -7.02 -16.27
CA LEU A 73 -11.18 -6.38 -15.04
C LEU A 73 -10.07 -5.36 -15.34
N VAL A 74 -9.15 -5.67 -16.26
CA VAL A 74 -8.07 -4.74 -16.67
C VAL A 74 -8.64 -3.41 -17.18
N VAL A 75 -9.72 -3.45 -17.95
CA VAL A 75 -10.37 -2.23 -18.47
C VAL A 75 -11.24 -1.52 -17.43
N GLY A 76 -11.70 -2.24 -16.40
CA GLY A 76 -12.50 -1.68 -15.30
C GLY A 76 -11.67 -1.15 -14.13
N VAL A 77 -10.38 -1.52 -14.02
CA VAL A 77 -9.51 -1.04 -12.95
C VAL A 77 -9.09 0.39 -13.21
N HIS A 78 -9.24 1.22 -12.18
CA HIS A 78 -8.88 2.63 -12.23
C HIS A 78 -7.37 2.82 -12.42
N ARG A 79 -6.98 3.80 -13.24
CA ARG A 79 -5.59 4.16 -13.58
C ARG A 79 -4.76 3.05 -14.24
N VAL A 80 -5.41 2.13 -14.93
CA VAL A 80 -4.75 1.30 -15.95
C VAL A 80 -4.84 2.02 -17.29
N ARG A 81 -3.71 2.13 -17.99
CA ARG A 81 -3.62 2.85 -19.26
C ARG A 81 -2.62 2.19 -20.21
N HIS A 82 -2.63 2.68 -21.46
CA HIS A 82 -1.66 2.30 -22.50
C HIS A 82 -1.58 0.79 -22.72
N GLN A 83 -2.74 0.12 -22.84
CA GLN A 83 -2.77 -1.33 -23.03
C GLN A 83 -2.24 -1.71 -24.43
N ARG A 84 -1.41 -2.76 -24.48
CA ARG A 84 -0.84 -3.31 -25.71
C ARG A 84 -0.84 -4.82 -25.67
N LEU A 85 -1.52 -5.42 -26.65
CA LEU A 85 -1.52 -6.86 -26.86
C LEU A 85 -0.21 -7.28 -27.55
N SER A 86 0.38 -8.38 -27.10
CA SER A 86 1.50 -9.02 -27.77
C SER A 86 1.10 -9.47 -29.18
N PRO A 87 2.00 -9.47 -30.18
CA PRO A 87 1.69 -9.92 -31.54
C PRO A 87 1.14 -11.35 -31.63
N ASP A 88 1.52 -12.23 -30.70
CA ASP A 88 1.00 -13.60 -30.59
C ASP A 88 -0.37 -13.69 -29.89
N GLY A 89 -0.87 -12.59 -29.35
CA GLY A 89 -2.14 -12.51 -28.61
C GLY A 89 -2.14 -13.14 -27.23
N ARG A 90 -0.98 -13.60 -26.70
CA ARG A 90 -0.93 -14.37 -25.45
C ARG A 90 -0.74 -13.49 -24.22
N HIS A 91 -0.21 -12.29 -24.39
CA HIS A 91 0.13 -11.39 -23.29
C HIS A 91 -0.39 -9.98 -23.55
N ILE A 92 -0.67 -9.26 -22.47
CA ILE A 92 -1.06 -7.84 -22.47
C ILE A 92 -0.08 -7.10 -21.59
N ALA A 93 0.55 -6.06 -22.14
CA ALA A 93 1.30 -5.07 -21.40
C ALA A 93 0.42 -3.85 -21.12
N PHE A 94 0.57 -3.24 -19.96
CA PHE A 94 -0.13 -2.01 -19.60
C PHE A 94 0.64 -1.25 -18.52
N ILE A 95 0.37 0.03 -18.41
CA ILE A 95 0.87 0.85 -17.30
C ILE A 95 -0.23 0.94 -16.25
N TRP A 96 0.15 0.72 -15.00
CA TRP A 96 -0.77 0.82 -13.87
C TRP A 96 -0.23 1.77 -12.83
N ASP A 97 -0.93 2.89 -12.63
CA ASP A 97 -0.54 3.86 -11.63
C ASP A 97 -1.01 3.41 -10.24
N ARG A 98 -0.05 3.10 -9.36
CA ARG A 98 -0.32 2.70 -7.96
C ARG A 98 0.74 3.31 -7.05
N ASP A 99 0.32 3.75 -5.86
CA ASP A 99 1.24 4.24 -4.82
C ASP A 99 2.22 5.31 -5.33
N ASP A 100 1.69 6.22 -6.17
CA ASP A 100 2.45 7.29 -6.84
C ASP A 100 3.58 6.81 -7.76
N LEU A 101 3.52 5.57 -8.25
CA LEU A 101 4.38 5.04 -9.31
C LEU A 101 3.56 4.71 -10.55
N SER A 102 4.18 4.81 -11.73
CA SER A 102 3.57 4.48 -13.02
C SER A 102 4.27 3.28 -13.65
N ASP A 103 4.18 2.11 -13.02
CA ASP A 103 4.91 0.92 -13.44
C ASP A 103 4.25 0.18 -14.62
N VAL A 104 5.09 -0.53 -15.36
CA VAL A 104 4.69 -1.42 -16.44
C VAL A 104 4.41 -2.81 -15.88
N TYR A 105 3.24 -3.33 -16.23
CA TYR A 105 2.78 -4.66 -15.88
C TYR A 105 2.51 -5.48 -17.14
N VAL A 106 2.69 -6.79 -17.03
CA VAL A 106 2.36 -7.77 -18.05
C VAL A 106 1.47 -8.84 -17.45
N MET A 107 0.46 -9.28 -18.19
CA MET A 107 -0.38 -10.41 -17.80
C MET A 107 -0.77 -11.29 -18.98
N PRO A 108 -1.15 -12.55 -18.75
CA PRO A 108 -1.72 -13.40 -19.80
C PRO A 108 -3.07 -12.85 -20.29
N ALA A 109 -3.30 -12.89 -21.60
CA ALA A 109 -4.57 -12.47 -22.21
C ALA A 109 -5.74 -13.40 -21.82
N ALA A 110 -5.45 -14.67 -21.50
CA ALA A 110 -6.45 -15.62 -21.00
C ALA A 110 -6.93 -15.31 -19.56
N GLY A 111 -6.31 -14.34 -18.91
CA GLY A 111 -6.53 -14.03 -17.50
C GLY A 111 -5.44 -14.60 -16.61
N GLY A 112 -5.27 -13.98 -15.45
CA GLY A 112 -4.21 -14.30 -14.49
C GLY A 112 -3.78 -13.10 -13.69
N TRP A 113 -2.79 -13.28 -12.82
CA TRP A 113 -2.26 -12.18 -12.03
C TRP A 113 -1.27 -11.34 -12.84
N PRO A 114 -1.38 -10.00 -12.83
CA PRO A 114 -0.41 -9.14 -13.49
C PRO A 114 0.94 -9.17 -12.77
N GLN A 115 1.99 -9.33 -13.56
CA GLN A 115 3.38 -9.29 -13.11
C GLN A 115 3.97 -7.91 -13.38
N ARG A 116 4.57 -7.30 -12.34
CA ARG A 116 5.31 -6.04 -12.47
C ARG A 116 6.63 -6.31 -13.19
N ILE A 117 6.94 -5.53 -14.23
CA ILE A 117 8.18 -5.65 -15.01
C ILE A 117 9.15 -4.51 -14.70
N SER A 118 8.66 -3.27 -14.55
CA SER A 118 9.49 -2.14 -14.16
C SER A 118 9.62 -2.02 -12.64
N MET A 119 10.76 -1.52 -12.16
CA MET A 119 10.93 -1.16 -10.75
C MET A 119 11.13 0.36 -10.66
N ASP A 120 10.47 0.96 -9.67
CA ASP A 120 10.57 2.37 -9.25
C ASP A 120 10.46 3.40 -10.38
N ARG A 121 9.48 3.21 -11.26
CA ARG A 121 9.16 4.16 -12.32
C ARG A 121 8.41 5.37 -11.76
N SER A 122 9.03 6.54 -11.84
CA SER A 122 8.46 7.82 -11.42
C SER A 122 7.06 8.03 -12.03
N PRO A 123 6.13 8.66 -11.29
CA PRO A 123 4.79 8.91 -11.79
C PRO A 123 4.86 9.84 -12.99
N ALA A 124 4.30 9.39 -14.11
CA ALA A 124 4.25 10.16 -15.35
C ALA A 124 2.81 10.55 -15.67
N ALA A 125 2.62 11.77 -16.16
CA ALA A 125 1.32 12.18 -16.67
C ALA A 125 0.98 11.35 -17.92
N PHE A 126 -0.30 11.00 -18.12
CA PHE A 126 -0.70 10.09 -19.20
C PHE A 126 -0.24 10.56 -20.60
N TRP A 127 -0.12 11.88 -20.82
CA TRP A 127 0.29 12.48 -22.09
C TRP A 127 1.80 12.55 -22.31
N ASP A 128 2.58 12.45 -21.23
CA ASP A 128 4.06 12.49 -21.26
C ASP A 128 4.65 11.07 -21.27
N ASP A 129 3.82 10.10 -20.90
CA ASP A 129 4.19 8.70 -20.80
C ASP A 129 3.94 7.96 -22.12
N GLU A 130 4.99 7.35 -22.66
CA GLU A 130 4.92 6.57 -23.90
C GLU A 130 4.31 5.18 -23.70
N PHE A 131 3.84 4.60 -24.79
CA PHE A 131 3.22 3.27 -24.78
C PHE A 131 4.29 2.18 -24.72
N PRO A 132 4.15 1.15 -23.87
CA PRO A 132 5.04 0.00 -23.90
C PRO A 132 4.80 -0.80 -25.20
N GLU A 133 5.85 -1.12 -25.96
CA GLU A 133 5.73 -1.77 -27.27
C GLU A 133 6.40 -3.15 -27.30
N TRP A 134 5.65 -4.15 -27.76
CA TRP A 134 6.17 -5.51 -27.89
C TRP A 134 7.06 -5.65 -29.11
N SER A 135 8.14 -6.43 -28.97
CA SER A 135 8.90 -6.86 -30.13
C SER A 135 8.06 -7.80 -31.02
N PRO A 136 8.28 -7.80 -32.35
CA PRO A 136 7.55 -8.70 -33.26
C PRO A 136 7.70 -10.19 -32.93
N ASP A 137 8.81 -10.58 -32.28
CA ASP A 137 9.07 -11.94 -31.84
C ASP A 137 8.49 -12.28 -30.45
N CYS A 138 7.76 -11.33 -29.83
CA CYS A 138 7.07 -11.48 -28.53
C CYS A 138 8.01 -11.75 -27.34
N LYS A 139 9.32 -11.52 -27.48
CA LYS A 139 10.31 -11.81 -26.42
C LYS A 139 10.71 -10.60 -25.59
N HIS A 140 10.54 -9.41 -26.14
CA HIS A 140 11.00 -8.17 -25.56
C HIS A 140 9.87 -7.15 -25.48
N LEU A 141 9.95 -6.26 -24.50
CA LEU A 141 8.98 -5.19 -24.30
C LEU A 141 9.74 -3.89 -24.10
N ALA A 142 9.65 -3.00 -25.09
CA ALA A 142 10.22 -1.67 -25.00
C ALA A 142 9.33 -0.76 -24.15
N TYR A 143 9.90 0.02 -23.24
CA TYR A 143 9.20 1.05 -22.49
C TYR A 143 10.13 2.21 -22.11
N THR A 144 9.60 3.40 -21.87
CA THR A 144 10.40 4.55 -21.47
C THR A 144 10.38 4.78 -19.97
N ASN A 145 11.47 5.29 -19.41
CA ASN A 145 11.52 5.81 -18.04
C ASN A 145 12.49 6.99 -17.99
N GLU A 146 12.04 8.14 -17.50
CA GLU A 146 12.84 9.36 -17.37
C GLU A 146 13.67 9.70 -18.63
N GLY A 147 13.02 9.63 -19.80
CA GLY A 147 13.66 9.93 -21.10
C GLY A 147 14.58 8.84 -21.66
N HIS A 148 14.71 7.69 -20.98
CA HIS A 148 15.47 6.54 -21.45
C HIS A 148 14.54 5.44 -21.94
N VAL A 149 15.00 4.65 -22.93
CA VAL A 149 14.29 3.48 -23.45
C VAL A 149 14.91 2.20 -22.87
N TYR A 150 14.07 1.34 -22.31
CA TYR A 150 14.39 0.01 -21.79
C TYR A 150 13.72 -1.05 -22.68
N VAL A 151 14.32 -2.24 -22.82
CA VAL A 151 13.85 -3.35 -23.67
C VAL A 151 14.01 -4.69 -22.95
#